data_AF-A0A497K6Q7-F1
#
_entry.id   AF-A0A497K6Q7-F1
#
_cell.length_a   1.000
_cell.length_b   1.000
_cell.length_c   1.000
_cell.angle_alpha   90.00
_cell.angle_beta   90.00
_cell.angle_gamma   90.00
#
_symmetry.space_group_name_H-M   'P 1'
#
loop_
_entity.id
_entity.type
_entity.pdbx_description
1 polymer ?
#
loop_
_entity_poly.entity_id
_entity_poly.type
_entity_poly.pdbx_seq_one_letter_code
_entity_poly.pdbx_strand_id
1 'polypeptide(L)'
;MQEIGKIGKWYVALPCIAFSVKEREIIRKYGFMTYPEFLDNFYVRHKTRGFKLFIKLLKQYKDHVVFAIAPDYKYDLMKTLKRAYPYVNWIFPLHRKSELDIAQDLDFEWIGMPHRKQWRNYTIQWLKENANGFKLWYLGFWNVKRPYLLHYFDGFDTTIPEFFSGKCGKIWITWNKTVKSEKSMKIIEIFEINVRNFRNAIIELSKGYK
;
A
#
# COMPACT_ATOMS: atom_id res chain seq x y z
N MET A 1 2.21 -22.84 -1.41
CA MET A 1 1.26 -21.80 -1.89
C MET A 1 1.96 -20.46 -1.88
N GLN A 2 1.80 -19.64 -2.90
CA GLN A 2 2.33 -18.27 -2.89
C GLN A 2 1.48 -17.42 -1.94
N GLU A 3 2.09 -16.74 -0.98
CA GLU A 3 1.38 -15.82 -0.08
C GLU A 3 0.74 -14.68 -0.89
N ILE A 4 -0.54 -14.39 -0.62
CA ILE A 4 -1.29 -13.34 -1.32
C ILE A 4 -0.56 -12.00 -1.19
N GLY A 5 -0.30 -11.34 -2.31
CA GLY A 5 0.34 -10.02 -2.34
C GLY A 5 1.86 -10.03 -2.23
N LYS A 6 2.50 -11.19 -2.03
CA LYS A 6 3.95 -11.27 -1.83
C LYS A 6 4.69 -11.34 -3.17
N ILE A 7 5.47 -10.30 -3.47
CA ILE A 7 6.28 -10.17 -4.69
C ILE A 7 7.73 -9.91 -4.29
N GLY A 8 8.61 -10.87 -4.61
CA GLY A 8 9.95 -10.89 -4.05
C GLY A 8 9.86 -11.05 -2.53
N LYS A 9 10.44 -10.10 -1.79
CA LYS A 9 10.40 -10.10 -0.32
C LYS A 9 9.29 -9.24 0.30
N TRP A 10 8.50 -8.52 -0.51
CA TRP A 10 7.54 -7.54 -0.02
C TRP A 10 6.09 -7.98 -0.22
N TYR A 11 5.22 -7.59 0.72
CA TYR A 11 3.78 -7.49 0.43
C TYR A 11 3.51 -6.20 -0.35
N VAL A 12 2.77 -6.29 -1.45
CA VAL A 12 2.55 -5.13 -2.32
C VAL A 12 1.08 -4.99 -2.66
N ALA A 13 0.54 -3.80 -2.43
CA ALA A 13 -0.82 -3.44 -2.81
C ALA A 13 -0.86 -2.34 -3.87
N LEU A 14 -1.82 -2.44 -4.79
CA LEU A 14 -2.25 -1.36 -5.67
C LEU A 14 -3.69 -1.00 -5.27
N PRO A 15 -3.89 -0.15 -4.25
CA PRO A 15 -5.21 0.11 -3.71
C PRO A 15 -5.92 1.21 -4.49
N CYS A 16 -7.06 0.88 -5.12
CA CYS A 16 -8.05 1.88 -5.53
C CYS A 16 -9.44 1.26 -5.52
N ILE A 17 -10.34 1.80 -4.70
CA ILE A 17 -11.74 1.34 -4.68
C ILE A 17 -12.49 1.60 -5.99
N ALA A 18 -12.03 2.58 -6.77
CA ALA A 18 -12.65 2.94 -8.04
C ALA A 18 -12.20 2.05 -9.20
N PHE A 19 -11.24 1.14 -9.01
CA PHE A 19 -10.88 0.17 -10.03
C PHE A 19 -12.08 -0.66 -10.44
N SER A 20 -12.25 -0.80 -11.75
CA SER A 20 -13.16 -1.74 -12.39
C SER A 20 -12.80 -3.19 -12.06
N VAL A 21 -13.72 -4.12 -12.35
CA VAL A 21 -13.47 -5.57 -12.19
C VAL A 21 -12.23 -5.99 -12.98
N LYS A 22 -12.11 -5.52 -14.23
CA LYS A 22 -10.98 -5.84 -15.11
C LYS A 22 -9.64 -5.32 -14.59
N GLU A 23 -9.59 -4.11 -14.05
CA GLU A 23 -8.36 -3.60 -13.42
C GLU A 23 -7.95 -4.45 -12.21
N ARG A 24 -8.91 -4.85 -11.37
CA ARG A 24 -8.61 -5.71 -10.21
C ARG A 24 -8.12 -7.10 -10.63
N GLU A 25 -8.71 -7.68 -11.67
CA GLU A 25 -8.26 -8.95 -12.26
C GLU A 25 -6.82 -8.85 -12.78
N ILE A 26 -6.47 -7.76 -13.48
CA ILE A 26 -5.10 -7.50 -13.92
C ILE A 26 -4.16 -7.44 -12.71
N ILE A 27 -4.50 -6.66 -11.69
CA ILE A 27 -3.65 -6.51 -10.49
C ILE A 27 -3.39 -7.86 -9.82
N ARG A 28 -4.45 -8.66 -9.62
CA ARG A 28 -4.37 -10.01 -9.05
C ARG A 28 -3.59 -10.98 -9.92
N LYS A 29 -3.80 -10.95 -11.24
CA LYS A 29 -3.04 -11.76 -12.22
C LYS A 29 -1.53 -11.56 -12.06
N TYR A 30 -1.09 -10.34 -11.73
CA TYR A 30 0.31 -10.04 -11.47
C TYR A 30 0.71 -10.14 -9.98
N GLY A 31 -0.12 -10.75 -9.13
CA GLY A 31 0.23 -11.16 -7.77
C GLY A 31 0.18 -10.05 -6.72
N PHE A 32 -0.29 -8.86 -7.09
CA PHE A 32 -0.48 -7.74 -6.16
C PHE A 32 -1.81 -7.88 -5.42
N MET A 33 -1.87 -7.31 -4.21
CA MET A 33 -3.15 -7.07 -3.55
C MET A 33 -3.84 -5.85 -4.15
N THR A 34 -5.17 -5.88 -4.13
CA THR A 34 -6.02 -4.72 -4.37
C THR A 34 -7.26 -4.86 -3.49
N TYR A 35 -8.31 -4.11 -3.77
CA TYR A 35 -9.57 -4.30 -3.08
C TYR A 35 -10.23 -5.64 -3.49
N PRO A 36 -10.70 -6.48 -2.54
CA PRO A 36 -10.79 -6.22 -1.09
C PRO A 36 -9.63 -6.74 -0.24
N GLU A 37 -8.63 -7.42 -0.81
CA GLU A 37 -7.50 -8.01 -0.07
C GLU A 37 -6.69 -6.99 0.75
N PHE A 38 -6.58 -5.76 0.25
CA PHE A 38 -6.03 -4.61 0.97
C PHE A 38 -7.07 -3.49 1.07
N LEU A 39 -7.37 -3.05 2.29
CA LEU A 39 -8.36 -2.01 2.55
C LEU A 39 -7.71 -0.75 3.17
N ASP A 40 -7.62 0.31 2.39
CA ASP A 40 -7.23 1.66 2.85
C ASP A 40 -8.37 2.29 3.68
N ASN A 41 -8.03 3.07 4.70
CA ASN A 41 -8.99 3.76 5.57
C ASN A 41 -9.54 5.07 4.97
N PHE A 42 -9.04 5.47 3.80
CA PHE A 42 -9.47 6.64 3.02
C PHE A 42 -9.25 7.99 3.70
N TYR A 43 -8.44 8.06 4.75
CA TYR A 43 -8.28 9.26 5.57
C TYR A 43 -7.88 10.49 4.76
N VAL A 44 -6.86 10.32 3.89
CA VAL A 44 -6.34 11.39 3.02
C VAL A 44 -7.36 11.85 1.97
N ARG A 45 -8.11 10.91 1.37
CA ARG A 45 -8.94 11.17 0.19
C ARG A 45 -10.30 11.77 0.55
N HIS A 46 -10.87 11.43 1.71
CA HIS A 46 -12.27 11.75 2.03
C HIS A 46 -12.50 12.41 3.39
N LYS A 47 -11.44 12.64 4.19
CA LYS A 47 -11.59 13.02 5.61
C LYS A 47 -12.63 12.09 6.29
N THR A 48 -13.38 12.58 7.28
CA THR A 48 -14.32 11.81 8.11
C THR A 48 -15.40 11.02 7.35
N ARG A 49 -15.71 11.35 6.08
CA ARG A 49 -16.73 10.63 5.27
C ARG A 49 -16.27 9.24 4.80
N GLY A 50 -14.96 9.01 4.69
CA GLY A 50 -14.40 7.73 4.26
C GLY A 50 -14.63 6.58 5.25
N PHE A 51 -14.87 6.90 6.53
CA PHE A 51 -14.91 5.89 7.58
C PHE A 51 -16.16 5.00 7.53
N LYS A 52 -17.35 5.55 7.23
CA LYS A 52 -18.57 4.73 7.07
C LYS A 52 -18.41 3.74 5.92
N LEU A 53 -17.80 4.18 4.82
CA LEU A 53 -17.51 3.33 3.68
C LEU A 53 -16.50 2.25 4.07
N PHE A 54 -15.39 2.61 4.72
CA PHE A 54 -14.41 1.65 5.23
C PHE A 54 -15.05 0.53 6.06
N ILE A 55 -15.88 0.88 7.06
CA ILE A 55 -16.56 -0.12 7.91
C ILE A 55 -17.54 -0.98 7.10
N LYS A 56 -18.29 -0.37 6.18
CA LYS A 56 -19.20 -1.13 5.30
C LYS A 56 -18.44 -2.18 4.50
N LEU A 57 -17.33 -1.78 3.87
CA LEU A 57 -16.51 -2.66 3.05
C LEU A 57 -15.83 -3.75 3.89
N LEU A 58 -15.29 -3.39 5.06
CA LEU A 58 -14.68 -4.35 5.98
C LEU A 58 -15.68 -5.43 6.41
N LYS A 59 -16.92 -5.05 6.75
CA LYS A 59 -17.99 -6.01 7.10
C LYS A 59 -18.40 -6.89 5.92
N GLN A 60 -18.56 -6.29 4.75
CA GLN A 60 -19.03 -6.97 3.55
C GLN A 60 -18.01 -8.01 3.04
N TYR A 61 -16.72 -7.70 3.14
CA TYR A 61 -15.63 -8.54 2.61
C TYR A 61 -14.75 -9.12 3.71
N LYS A 62 -15.33 -9.30 4.90
CA LYS A 62 -14.60 -9.67 6.11
C LYS A 62 -13.69 -10.90 5.91
N ASP A 63 -14.09 -11.88 5.11
CA ASP A 63 -13.35 -13.12 4.89
C ASP A 63 -12.31 -13.03 3.76
N HIS A 64 -12.16 -11.85 3.14
CA HIS A 64 -11.23 -11.61 2.03
C HIS A 64 -10.19 -10.54 2.34
N VAL A 65 -10.39 -9.72 3.38
CA VAL A 65 -9.44 -8.69 3.79
C VAL A 65 -8.22 -9.36 4.44
N VAL A 66 -7.05 -9.17 3.83
CA VAL A 66 -5.76 -9.67 4.34
C VAL A 66 -5.05 -8.59 5.14
N PHE A 67 -5.01 -7.36 4.61
CA PHE A 67 -4.43 -6.19 5.25
C PHE A 67 -5.43 -5.04 5.30
N ALA A 68 -5.41 -4.26 6.39
CA ALA A 68 -6.18 -3.03 6.49
C ALA A 68 -5.41 -1.95 7.24
N ILE A 69 -5.57 -0.70 6.81
CA ILE A 69 -5.02 0.45 7.53
C ILE A 69 -5.97 0.81 8.68
N ALA A 70 -5.44 0.88 9.91
CA ALA A 70 -6.23 1.27 11.07
C ALA A 70 -6.64 2.76 10.99
N PRO A 71 -7.75 3.20 11.61
CA PRO A 71 -8.23 4.58 11.46
C PRO A 71 -7.36 5.61 12.20
N ASP A 72 -6.80 6.61 11.50
CA ASP A 72 -5.90 7.63 12.07
C ASP A 72 -6.46 8.26 13.36
N TYR A 73 -5.62 8.34 14.40
CA TYR A 73 -5.89 9.00 15.70
C TYR A 73 -7.12 8.51 16.48
N LYS A 74 -7.76 7.39 16.09
CA LYS A 74 -8.93 6.85 16.79
C LYS A 74 -8.59 5.57 17.56
N TYR A 75 -7.73 5.68 18.56
CA TYR A 75 -7.09 4.54 19.23
C TYR A 75 -8.08 3.53 19.85
N ASP A 76 -9.13 3.98 20.53
CA ASP A 76 -10.16 3.07 21.08
C ASP A 76 -10.89 2.29 19.99
N LEU A 77 -11.11 2.93 18.85
CA LEU A 77 -11.72 2.30 17.69
C LEU A 77 -10.76 1.33 17.01
N MET A 78 -9.47 1.67 16.90
CA MET A 78 -8.44 0.73 16.43
C MET A 78 -8.45 -0.54 17.29
N LYS A 79 -8.46 -0.39 18.62
CA LYS A 79 -8.52 -1.51 19.58
C LYS A 79 -9.77 -2.36 19.39
N THR A 80 -10.92 -1.72 19.21
CA THR A 80 -12.20 -2.41 18.96
C THR A 80 -12.18 -3.19 17.65
N LEU A 81 -11.67 -2.60 16.57
CA LEU A 81 -11.59 -3.24 15.26
C LEU A 81 -10.62 -4.43 15.25
N LYS A 82 -9.45 -4.29 15.88
CA LYS A 82 -8.49 -5.41 16.00
C LYS A 82 -9.11 -6.62 16.71
N ARG A 83 -9.86 -6.39 17.78
CA ARG A 83 -10.58 -7.46 18.49
C ARG A 83 -11.68 -8.08 17.65
N ALA A 84 -12.42 -7.27 16.89
CA ALA A 84 -13.53 -7.75 16.05
C ALA A 84 -13.05 -8.50 14.79
N TYR A 85 -11.85 -8.19 14.30
CA TYR A 85 -11.26 -8.77 13.09
C TYR A 85 -9.81 -9.20 13.35
N PRO A 86 -9.59 -10.22 14.22
CA PRO A 86 -8.25 -10.60 14.68
C PRO A 86 -7.40 -11.27 13.59
N TYR A 87 -8.03 -11.74 12.51
CA TYR A 87 -7.37 -12.40 11.38
C TYR A 87 -6.86 -11.40 10.33
N VAL A 88 -7.18 -10.11 10.45
CA VAL A 88 -6.70 -9.06 9.54
C VAL A 88 -5.34 -8.57 10.01
N ASN A 89 -4.38 -8.46 9.10
CA ASN A 89 -3.10 -7.79 9.37
C ASN A 89 -3.31 -6.28 9.42
N TRP A 90 -3.51 -5.75 10.62
CA TRP A 90 -3.76 -4.33 10.85
C TRP A 90 -2.47 -3.52 10.82
N ILE A 91 -2.43 -2.47 10.00
CA ILE A 91 -1.32 -1.53 9.91
C ILE A 91 -1.66 -0.28 10.72
N PHE A 92 -0.87 0.04 11.74
CA PHE A 92 -0.99 1.28 12.50
C PHE A 92 -0.40 2.45 11.69
N PRO A 93 -1.18 3.45 11.25
CA PRO A 93 -0.61 4.60 10.54
C PRO A 93 0.14 5.51 11.52
N LEU A 94 1.47 5.50 11.48
CA LEU A 94 2.32 6.26 12.40
C LEU A 94 2.55 7.67 11.86
N HIS A 95 2.03 8.71 12.51
CA HIS A 95 2.23 10.10 12.11
C HIS A 95 3.20 10.85 13.02
N ARG A 96 3.28 10.46 14.29
CA ARG A 96 4.11 11.13 15.29
C ARG A 96 5.01 10.12 15.99
N LYS A 97 6.22 10.55 16.34
CA LYS A 97 7.14 9.75 17.16
C LYS A 97 6.48 9.20 18.43
N SER A 98 5.69 10.04 19.09
CA SER A 98 4.97 9.70 20.32
C SER A 98 3.85 8.66 20.14
N GLU A 99 3.47 8.32 18.92
CA GLU A 99 2.48 7.27 18.66
C GLU A 99 3.08 5.87 18.62
N LEU A 100 4.42 5.75 18.68
CA LEU A 100 5.08 4.44 18.65
C LEU A 100 4.73 3.62 19.91
N ASP A 101 4.76 4.25 21.08
CA ASP A 101 4.36 3.62 22.34
C ASP A 101 2.88 3.19 22.29
N ILE A 102 2.02 4.01 21.66
CA ILE A 102 0.61 3.67 21.46
C ILE A 102 0.45 2.44 20.56
N ALA A 103 1.22 2.33 19.48
CA ALA A 103 1.20 1.17 18.60
C ALA A 103 1.61 -0.11 19.35
N GLN A 104 2.60 0.00 20.25
CA GLN A 104 3.05 -1.09 21.11
C GLN A 104 1.99 -1.48 22.16
N ASP A 105 1.41 -0.51 22.87
CA ASP A 105 0.35 -0.73 23.86
C ASP A 105 -0.91 -1.37 23.26
N LEU A 106 -1.19 -1.04 21.99
CA LEU A 106 -2.29 -1.63 21.24
C LEU A 106 -1.90 -2.95 20.54
N ASP A 107 -0.70 -3.46 20.76
CA ASP A 107 -0.19 -4.75 20.29
C ASP A 107 -0.18 -4.88 18.75
N PHE A 108 0.17 -3.81 18.03
CA PHE A 108 0.29 -3.87 16.57
C PHE A 108 1.57 -4.58 16.15
N GLU A 109 1.46 -5.50 15.19
CA GLU A 109 2.64 -6.08 14.54
C GLU A 109 3.17 -5.17 13.42
N TRP A 110 2.27 -4.46 12.73
CA TRP A 110 2.60 -3.64 11.57
C TRP A 110 2.43 -2.15 11.87
N ILE A 111 3.43 -1.36 11.47
CA ILE A 111 3.33 0.10 11.44
C ILE A 111 3.53 0.63 10.02
N GLY A 112 2.72 1.62 9.67
CA GLY A 112 2.70 2.25 8.37
C GLY A 112 3.33 3.62 8.41
N MET A 113 4.29 3.87 7.53
CA MET A 113 4.95 5.16 7.38
C MET A 113 4.34 5.95 6.21
N PRO A 114 3.67 7.09 6.46
CA PRO A 114 3.17 7.96 5.40
C PRO A 114 4.30 8.47 4.49
N HIS A 115 4.12 8.36 3.17
CA HIS A 115 5.08 8.88 2.20
C HIS A 115 5.40 10.37 2.40
N ARG A 116 4.34 11.19 2.48
CA ARG A 116 4.46 12.66 2.50
C ARG A 116 4.97 13.14 3.86
N LYS A 117 6.02 13.94 3.83
CA LYS A 117 6.64 14.51 5.05
C LYS A 117 5.65 15.32 5.88
N GLN A 118 4.71 16.06 5.27
CA GLN A 118 3.73 16.84 6.04
C GLN A 118 2.77 16.00 6.89
N TRP A 119 2.70 14.68 6.66
CA TRP A 119 1.86 13.77 7.42
C TRP A 119 2.64 13.03 8.50
N ARG A 120 3.92 13.36 8.72
CA ARG A 120 4.72 12.76 9.79
C ARG A 120 5.80 13.68 10.36
N ASN A 121 6.12 13.55 11.63
CA ASN A 121 7.15 14.37 12.30
C ASN A 121 8.52 13.66 12.49
N TYR A 122 8.77 12.58 11.75
CA TYR A 122 9.98 11.78 11.85
C TYR A 122 10.54 11.43 10.46
N THR A 123 11.76 10.89 10.39
CA THR A 123 12.44 10.49 9.14
C THR A 123 12.44 8.97 8.97
N ILE A 124 12.78 8.46 7.77
CA ILE A 124 12.95 7.00 7.56
C ILE A 124 14.04 6.47 8.50
N GLN A 125 15.14 7.23 8.67
CA GLN A 125 16.23 6.86 9.57
C GLN A 125 15.74 6.72 11.02
N TRP A 126 14.99 7.71 11.51
CA TRP A 126 14.41 7.63 12.85
C TRP A 126 13.49 6.41 12.99
N LEU A 127 12.65 6.13 11.99
CA LEU A 127 11.77 4.97 12.03
C LEU A 127 12.58 3.66 12.13
N LYS A 128 13.61 3.51 11.28
CA LYS A 128 14.49 2.33 11.28
C LYS A 128 15.16 2.09 12.63
N GLU A 129 15.58 3.16 13.30
CA GLU A 129 16.30 3.06 14.58
C GLU A 129 15.38 2.77 15.77
N ASN A 130 14.11 3.19 15.69
CA ASN A 130 13.21 3.19 16.85
C ASN A 130 12.09 2.14 16.76
N ALA A 131 11.66 1.74 15.57
CA ALA A 131 10.57 0.79 15.39
C ALA A 131 10.99 -0.69 15.44
N ASN A 132 11.97 -1.01 16.30
CA ASN A 132 12.42 -2.39 16.48
C ASN A 132 11.26 -3.25 17.00
N GLY A 133 11.07 -4.43 16.39
CA GLY A 133 9.99 -5.36 16.74
C GLY A 133 8.72 -5.21 15.90
N PHE A 134 8.60 -4.16 15.09
CA PHE A 134 7.50 -4.01 14.14
C PHE A 134 7.89 -4.45 12.73
N LYS A 135 6.92 -4.96 11.98
CA LYS A 135 6.99 -5.02 10.51
C LYS A 135 6.60 -3.66 9.94
N LEU A 136 7.30 -3.22 8.91
CA LEU A 136 7.20 -1.87 8.38
C LEU A 136 6.45 -1.85 7.04
N TRP A 137 5.46 -0.97 6.93
CA TRP A 137 4.70 -0.73 5.70
C TRP A 137 4.95 0.68 5.16
N TYR A 138 5.34 0.83 3.89
CA TYR A 138 5.44 2.14 3.25
C TYR A 138 4.09 2.56 2.67
N LEU A 139 3.43 3.52 3.33
CA LEU A 139 2.10 4.00 2.91
C LEU A 139 2.19 4.98 1.74
N GLY A 140 1.65 4.59 0.59
CA GLY A 140 1.57 5.40 -0.62
C GLY A 140 2.94 5.72 -1.24
N PHE A 141 3.79 4.72 -1.44
CA PHE A 141 5.12 4.88 -2.04
C PHE A 141 5.05 5.55 -3.42
N TRP A 142 5.82 6.63 -3.59
CA TRP A 142 5.90 7.40 -4.82
C TRP A 142 7.32 7.83 -5.22
N ASN A 143 8.34 7.43 -4.46
CA ASN A 143 9.72 7.86 -4.69
C ASN A 143 10.43 6.99 -5.75
N VAL A 144 9.97 7.07 -6.99
CA VAL A 144 10.55 6.32 -8.13
C VAL A 144 12.03 6.61 -8.37
N LYS A 145 12.54 7.74 -7.83
CA LYS A 145 13.96 8.11 -7.88
C LYS A 145 14.84 7.36 -6.88
N ARG A 146 14.25 6.85 -5.81
CA ARG A 146 14.96 6.15 -4.72
C ARG A 146 14.20 4.88 -4.35
N PRO A 147 14.07 3.91 -5.27
CA PRO A 147 13.32 2.67 -5.02
C PRO A 147 13.97 1.83 -3.92
N TYR A 148 15.29 1.92 -3.75
CA TYR A 148 16.04 1.25 -2.69
C TYR A 148 15.53 1.55 -1.26
N LEU A 149 14.78 2.64 -1.06
CA LEU A 149 14.12 2.92 0.22
C LEU A 149 13.15 1.81 0.63
N LEU A 150 12.59 1.05 -0.32
CA LEU A 150 11.72 -0.08 -0.04
C LEU A 150 12.45 -1.21 0.73
N HIS A 151 13.79 -1.26 0.72
CA HIS A 151 14.52 -2.26 1.50
C HIS A 151 14.40 -2.08 3.02
N TYR A 152 13.92 -0.92 3.48
CA TYR A 152 13.60 -0.68 4.90
C TYR A 152 12.21 -1.16 5.30
N PHE A 153 11.43 -1.72 4.37
CA PHE A 153 10.03 -2.08 4.61
C PHE A 153 9.77 -3.54 4.25
N ASP A 154 8.77 -4.13 4.87
CA ASP A 154 8.24 -5.47 4.65
C ASP A 154 7.05 -5.47 3.69
N GLY A 155 6.36 -4.33 3.58
CA GLY A 155 5.29 -4.13 2.62
C GLY A 155 5.14 -2.67 2.18
N PHE A 156 4.39 -2.45 1.11
CA PHE A 156 4.05 -1.11 0.67
C PHE A 156 2.82 -1.10 -0.25
N ASP A 157 2.22 0.07 -0.38
CA ASP A 157 1.20 0.34 -1.38
C ASP A 157 1.60 1.50 -2.31
N THR A 158 1.06 1.52 -3.52
CA THR A 158 1.31 2.61 -4.48
C THR A 158 0.20 2.73 -5.51
N THR A 159 0.16 3.90 -6.17
CA THR A 159 -0.70 4.17 -7.32
C THR A 159 0.10 4.46 -8.60
N ILE A 160 1.40 4.12 -8.62
CA ILE A 160 2.29 4.36 -9.77
C ILE A 160 1.68 3.81 -11.09
N PRO A 161 1.26 2.53 -11.20
CA PRO A 161 0.73 2.01 -12.46
C PRO A 161 -0.52 2.75 -12.96
N GLU A 162 -1.48 3.00 -12.05
CA GLU A 162 -2.73 3.72 -12.31
C GLU A 162 -2.50 5.16 -12.77
N PHE A 163 -1.62 5.88 -12.08
CA PHE A 163 -1.34 7.26 -12.42
C PHE A 163 -0.73 7.39 -13.82
N PHE A 164 0.22 6.52 -14.17
CA PHE A 164 0.84 6.59 -15.48
C PHE A 164 -0.11 6.20 -16.60
N SER A 165 -0.97 5.19 -16.41
CA SER A 165 -1.96 4.81 -17.43
C SER A 165 -3.09 5.82 -17.55
N GLY A 166 -3.72 6.20 -16.43
CA GLY A 166 -4.91 7.04 -16.43
C GLY A 166 -4.61 8.52 -16.57
N LYS A 167 -3.74 9.08 -15.71
CA LYS A 167 -3.50 10.53 -15.67
C LYS A 167 -2.48 10.98 -16.72
N CYS A 168 -1.48 10.16 -17.03
CA CYS A 168 -0.42 10.55 -17.96
C CYS A 168 -0.57 9.98 -19.37
N GLY A 169 -1.33 8.90 -19.57
CA GLY A 169 -1.35 8.17 -20.85
C GLY A 169 0.05 7.69 -21.25
N LYS A 170 0.83 7.18 -20.28
CA LYS A 170 2.22 6.75 -20.46
C LYS A 170 2.42 5.31 -20.04
N ILE A 171 3.33 4.65 -20.75
CA ILE A 171 3.86 3.36 -20.34
C ILE A 171 5.00 3.62 -19.36
N TRP A 172 4.84 3.13 -18.14
CA TRP A 172 5.89 3.06 -17.13
C TRP A 172 6.77 1.83 -17.43
N ILE A 173 8.06 2.04 -17.64
CA ILE A 173 8.99 0.97 -18.04
C ILE A 173 9.72 0.40 -16.84
N THR A 174 10.33 1.28 -16.03
CA THR A 174 11.04 0.93 -14.80
C THR A 174 11.24 2.21 -13.97
N TRP A 175 11.98 2.12 -12.87
CA TRP A 175 12.36 3.25 -12.03
C TRP A 175 12.91 4.41 -12.87
N ASN A 176 12.33 5.60 -12.70
CA ASN A 176 12.65 6.82 -13.46
C ASN A 176 12.50 6.77 -14.99
N LYS A 177 11.88 5.74 -15.57
CA LYS A 177 11.76 5.60 -17.02
C LYS A 177 10.33 5.40 -17.47
N THR A 178 9.88 6.27 -18.36
CA THR A 178 8.54 6.20 -18.98
C THR A 178 8.62 6.55 -20.45
N VAL A 179 7.66 6.07 -21.23
CA VAL A 179 7.51 6.42 -22.65
C VAL A 179 6.06 6.81 -22.93
N LYS A 180 5.83 7.58 -24.00
CA LYS A 180 4.46 7.85 -24.47
C LYS A 180 3.85 6.55 -24.97
N SER A 181 2.57 6.32 -24.68
CA SER A 181 1.84 5.23 -25.33
C SER A 181 1.58 5.58 -26.80
N GLU A 182 1.29 4.56 -27.60
CA GLU A 182 0.72 4.79 -28.92
C GLU A 182 -0.69 5.37 -28.78
N LYS A 183 -1.10 6.20 -29.74
CA LYS A 183 -2.39 6.91 -29.69
C LYS A 183 -3.60 5.97 -29.69
N SER A 184 -3.45 4.77 -30.25
CA SER A 184 -4.49 3.75 -30.36
C SER A 184 -4.72 2.95 -29.08
N MET A 185 -3.78 3.00 -28.12
CA MET A 185 -3.85 2.17 -26.91
C MET A 185 -4.94 2.67 -25.96
N LYS A 186 -5.78 1.75 -25.49
CA LYS A 186 -6.76 2.00 -24.44
C LYS A 186 -6.05 2.10 -23.09
N ILE A 187 -6.61 2.89 -22.18
CA ILE A 187 -6.07 3.07 -20.82
C ILE A 187 -5.87 1.73 -20.11
N ILE A 188 -6.77 0.77 -20.28
CA ILE A 188 -6.68 -0.56 -19.66
C ILE A 188 -5.49 -1.38 -20.16
N GLU A 189 -5.11 -1.22 -21.42
CA GLU A 189 -3.95 -1.90 -22.02
C GLU A 189 -2.65 -1.29 -21.49
N ILE A 190 -2.60 0.05 -21.41
CA ILE A 190 -1.48 0.77 -20.78
C ILE A 190 -1.36 0.36 -19.31
N PHE A 191 -2.48 0.25 -18.60
CA PHE A 191 -2.51 -0.16 -17.20
C PHE A 191 -1.94 -1.56 -17.01
N GLU A 192 -2.37 -2.55 -17.81
CA GLU A 192 -1.82 -3.91 -17.72
C GLU A 192 -0.31 -3.94 -17.96
N ILE A 193 0.18 -3.22 -18.97
CA ILE A 193 1.61 -3.11 -19.24
C ILE A 193 2.33 -2.49 -18.04
N ASN A 194 1.79 -1.42 -17.46
CA ASN A 194 2.38 -0.76 -16.30
C ASN A 194 2.42 -1.67 -15.07
N VAL A 195 1.35 -2.43 -14.80
CA VAL A 195 1.31 -3.39 -13.68
C VAL A 195 2.34 -4.50 -13.89
N ARG A 196 2.43 -5.06 -15.10
CA ARG A 196 3.44 -6.08 -15.44
C ARG A 196 4.87 -5.55 -15.26
N ASN A 197 5.15 -4.38 -15.81
CA ASN A 197 6.47 -3.76 -15.71
C ASN A 197 6.81 -3.47 -14.24
N PHE A 198 5.85 -3.00 -13.46
CA PHE A 198 6.01 -2.73 -12.04
C PHE A 198 6.37 -4.00 -11.26
N ARG A 199 5.68 -5.12 -11.52
CA ARG A 199 6.03 -6.42 -10.94
C ARG A 199 7.49 -6.79 -11.23
N ASN A 200 7.91 -6.67 -12.49
CA ASN A 200 9.27 -7.03 -12.90
C ASN A 200 10.32 -6.15 -12.20
N ALA A 201 10.07 -4.85 -12.12
CA ALA A 201 10.97 -3.91 -11.44
C ALA A 201 11.07 -4.15 -9.93
N ILE A 202 9.99 -4.60 -9.29
CA ILE A 202 10.03 -5.04 -7.88
C ILE A 202 10.85 -6.32 -7.73
N ILE A 203 10.64 -7.31 -8.60
CA ILE A 203 11.41 -8.56 -8.56
C ILE A 203 12.90 -8.27 -8.77
N GLU A 204 13.25 -7.41 -9.71
CA GLU A 204 14.62 -6.97 -9.94
C GLU A 204 15.20 -6.28 -8.69
N LEU A 205 14.48 -5.30 -8.12
CA LEU A 205 14.88 -4.64 -6.88
C LEU A 205 15.06 -5.62 -5.72
N SER A 206 14.24 -6.68 -5.63
CA SER A 206 14.30 -7.67 -4.55
C SER A 206 15.59 -8.49 -4.53
N LYS A 207 16.24 -8.65 -5.69
CA LYS A 207 17.49 -9.41 -5.83
C LYS A 207 18.73 -8.65 -5.32
N GLY A 208 18.55 -7.39 -4.90
CA GLY A 208 19.64 -6.51 -4.48
C GLY A 208 20.29 -5.79 -5.65
N TYR A 209 20.91 -4.65 -5.37
CA TYR A 209 21.81 -4.00 -6.32
C TYR A 209 23.03 -4.91 -6.50
N LYS A 210 23.38 -5.24 -7.75
CA LYS A 210 24.78 -5.53 -8.08
C LYS A 210 25.59 -4.25 -7.97
#